data_AF-A0A1H1DB14-F1
#
_entry.id   AF-A0A1H1DB14-F1
#
_cell.length_a   1.000
_cell.length_b   1.000
_cell.length_c   1.000
_cell.angle_alpha   90.00
_cell.angle_beta   90.00
_cell.angle_gamma   90.00
#
_symmetry.space_group_name_H-M   'P 1'
#
loop_
_entity.id
_entity.type
_entity.pdbx_description
1 polymer ?
#
loop_
_entity_poly.entity_id
_entity_poly.type
_entity_poly.pdbx_seq_one_letter_code
_entity_poly.pdbx_strand_id
1 'polypeptide(L)'
;MGLWKCGIEGCDGRFEDVESAVIHQTTEHERHECKVCGTIVPEGYFAIRHTFEEHSRAEFVRAYDADSSAVREREDVKAAVEEEADLERVVSDLKERGAL
;
A
#
# COMPACT_ATOMS: atom_id res chain seq x y z
N MET A 1 -18.29 1.11 -12.59
CA MET A 1 -16.95 1.60 -12.24
C MET A 1 -16.99 2.21 -10.86
N GLY A 2 -16.42 1.51 -9.88
CA GLY A 2 -16.02 2.15 -8.63
C GLY A 2 -14.75 2.94 -8.90
N LEU A 3 -14.69 4.19 -8.46
CA LEU A 3 -13.46 4.97 -8.53
C LEU A 3 -12.59 4.56 -7.34
N TRP A 4 -11.38 4.07 -7.63
CA TRP A 4 -10.37 3.82 -6.60
C TRP A 4 -9.89 5.14 -6.02
N LYS A 5 -9.73 5.19 -4.70
CA LYS A 5 -9.15 6.36 -4.01
C LYS A 5 -7.73 6.04 -3.58
N CYS A 6 -6.87 7.04 -3.53
CA CYS A 6 -5.49 6.89 -3.03
C CYS A 6 -5.46 6.30 -1.61
N GLY A 7 -6.32 6.75 -0.70
CA GLY A 7 -6.41 6.20 0.65
C GLY A 7 -5.30 6.64 1.62
N ILE A 8 -4.28 7.36 1.13
CA ILE A 8 -3.28 8.04 1.97
C ILE A 8 -3.89 9.30 2.56
N GLU A 9 -3.65 9.55 3.85
CA GLU A 9 -4.19 10.71 4.57
C GLU A 9 -3.81 12.03 3.86
N GLY A 10 -4.80 12.89 3.64
CA GLY A 10 -4.60 14.17 2.94
C GLY A 10 -4.54 14.07 1.41
N CYS A 11 -4.72 12.88 0.82
CA CYS A 11 -4.76 12.72 -0.63
C CYS A 11 -6.16 12.42 -1.18
N ASP A 12 -6.69 13.34 -1.98
CA ASP A 12 -7.99 13.19 -2.65
C ASP A 12 -7.92 12.51 -4.03
N GLY A 13 -6.78 11.88 -4.36
CA GLY A 13 -6.57 11.21 -5.65
C GLY A 13 -7.64 10.14 -5.94
N ARG A 14 -8.21 10.17 -7.15
CA ARG A 14 -9.23 9.21 -7.63
C ARG A 14 -8.84 8.69 -9.00
N PHE A 15 -9.02 7.39 -9.19
CA PHE A 15 -8.55 6.65 -10.35
C PHE A 15 -9.63 5.71 -10.88
N GLU A 16 -9.58 5.41 -12.17
CA GLU A 16 -10.52 4.51 -12.83
C GLU A 16 -10.19 3.04 -12.58
N ASP A 17 -8.93 2.76 -12.27
CA ASP A 17 -8.36 1.44 -12.02
C ASP A 17 -7.42 1.45 -10.80
N VAL A 18 -7.23 0.27 -10.22
CA VAL A 18 -6.44 0.07 -9.00
C VAL A 18 -4.95 0.26 -9.28
N GLU A 19 -4.48 -0.13 -10.46
CA GLU A 19 -3.09 -0.01 -10.87
C GLU A 19 -2.65 1.46 -10.86
N SER A 20 -3.47 2.36 -11.42
CA SER A 20 -3.23 3.79 -11.39
C SER A 20 -3.19 4.36 -9.97
N ALA A 21 -4.03 3.85 -9.06
CA ALA A 21 -4.00 4.24 -7.66
C ALA A 21 -2.70 3.80 -6.97
N VAL A 22 -2.24 2.56 -7.20
CA VAL A 22 -0.99 2.03 -6.63
C VAL A 22 0.25 2.73 -7.21
N ILE A 23 0.26 3.01 -8.51
CA ILE A 23 1.32 3.78 -9.15
C ILE A 23 1.39 5.18 -8.53
N HIS A 24 0.24 5.86 -8.38
CA HIS A 24 0.17 7.17 -7.74
C HIS A 24 0.68 7.15 -6.29
N GLN A 25 0.26 6.17 -5.48
CA GLN A 25 0.76 5.98 -4.12
C GLN A 25 2.29 5.88 -4.08
N THR A 26 2.90 5.23 -5.08
CA THR A 26 4.34 4.99 -5.14
C THR A 26 5.14 6.18 -5.64
N THR A 27 4.60 6.98 -6.58
CA THR A 27 5.37 8.07 -7.22
C THR A 27 5.11 9.44 -6.61
N GLU A 28 3.93 9.68 -6.05
CA GLU A 28 3.50 11.01 -5.61
C GLU A 28 3.54 11.21 -4.09
N HIS A 29 3.86 10.17 -3.31
CA HIS A 29 3.91 10.23 -1.85
C HIS A 29 5.30 9.98 -1.31
N GLU A 30 5.57 10.55 -0.14
CA GLU A 30 6.79 10.26 0.60
C GLU A 30 6.84 8.78 0.97
N ARG A 31 8.04 8.19 0.92
CA ARG A 31 8.23 6.80 1.30
C ARG A 31 7.98 6.61 2.80
N HIS A 32 7.42 5.47 3.15
CA HIS A 32 7.09 5.10 4.52
C HIS A 32 8.25 4.36 5.19
N GLU A 33 8.59 4.76 6.41
CA GLU A 33 9.48 3.98 7.26
C GLU A 33 8.68 2.94 8.06
N CYS A 34 8.94 1.65 7.81
CA CYS A 34 8.27 0.59 8.53
C CYS A 34 8.65 0.62 10.02
N LYS A 35 7.69 0.93 10.91
CA LYS A 35 7.93 0.99 12.37
C LYS A 35 8.31 -0.34 13.02
N VAL A 36 8.19 -1.47 12.31
CA VAL A 36 8.60 -2.79 12.80
C VAL A 36 10.09 -3.04 12.60
N CYS A 37 10.65 -2.69 11.44
CA CYS A 37 12.03 -3.05 11.05
C CYS A 37 12.90 -1.89 10.54
N GLY A 38 12.35 -0.70 10.34
CA GLY A 38 13.06 0.50 9.87
C GLY A 38 13.29 0.55 8.35
N THR A 39 12.81 -0.43 7.57
CA THR A 39 12.95 -0.39 6.10
C THR A 39 12.10 0.72 5.50
N ILE A 40 12.69 1.47 4.56
CA ILE A 40 11.99 2.49 3.76
C ILE A 40 11.32 1.82 2.57
N VAL A 41 9.99 1.86 2.51
CA VAL A 41 9.15 1.25 1.48
C VAL A 41 8.24 2.30 0.83
N PRO A 42 7.72 2.09 -0.39
CA PRO A 42 6.68 2.97 -0.91
C PRO A 42 5.43 2.96 -0.01
N GLU A 43 4.79 4.12 0.11
CA GLU A 43 3.56 4.27 0.90
C GLU A 43 2.36 3.57 0.21
N GLY A 44 1.26 3.41 0.95
CA GLY A 44 0.03 2.83 0.44
C GLY A 44 0.12 1.31 0.35
N TYR A 45 -0.26 0.74 -0.79
CA TYR A 45 -0.36 -0.71 -0.96
C TYR A 45 0.95 -1.45 -0.64
N PHE A 46 2.11 -0.93 -1.07
CA PHE A 46 3.39 -1.61 -0.81
C PHE A 46 3.79 -1.60 0.67
N ALA A 47 3.46 -0.54 1.42
CA ALA A 47 3.67 -0.50 2.87
C ALA A 47 2.78 -1.53 3.60
N ILE A 48 1.51 -1.64 3.17
CA ILE A 48 0.57 -2.64 3.69
C ILE A 48 1.08 -4.04 3.38
N ARG A 49 1.41 -4.32 2.12
CA ARG A 49 1.90 -5.63 1.68
C ARG A 49 3.16 -6.02 2.44
N HIS A 50 4.16 -5.14 2.52
CA HIS A 50 5.38 -5.37 3.31
C HIS A 50 5.04 -5.77 4.74
N THR A 51 4.13 -5.03 5.38
CA THR A 51 3.73 -5.30 6.77
C THR A 51 3.17 -6.71 6.96
N PHE A 52 2.29 -7.18 6.07
CA PHE A 52 1.60 -8.46 6.24
C PHE A 52 2.26 -9.65 5.54
N GLU A 53 3.32 -9.41 4.74
CA GLU A 53 4.17 -10.49 4.20
C GLU A 53 5.40 -10.73 5.07
N GLU A 54 6.01 -9.66 5.61
CA GLU A 54 7.29 -9.75 6.32
C GLU A 54 7.13 -9.76 7.85
N HIS A 55 5.98 -9.30 8.38
CA HIS A 55 5.75 -9.21 9.82
C HIS A 55 4.42 -9.85 10.24
N SER A 56 4.32 -10.19 11.51
CA SER A 56 3.07 -10.69 12.10
C SER A 56 2.11 -9.55 12.47
N ARG A 57 0.82 -9.86 12.52
CA ARG A 57 -0.23 -8.95 13.03
C ARG A 57 0.12 -8.39 14.42
N ALA A 58 0.73 -9.22 15.28
CA ALA A 58 1.11 -8.83 16.63
C ALA A 58 2.27 -7.82 16.64
N GLU A 59 3.21 -7.93 15.69
CA GLU A 59 4.29 -6.95 15.53
C GLU A 59 3.74 -5.62 15.00
N PHE A 60 2.86 -5.66 13.99
CA PHE A 60 2.18 -4.46 13.50
C PHE A 60 1.41 -3.74 14.62
N VAL A 61 0.57 -4.46 15.37
CA VAL A 61 -0.19 -3.90 16.50
C VAL A 61 0.71 -3.20 17.50
N ARG A 62 1.83 -3.82 17.89
CA ARG A 62 2.77 -3.23 18.86
C ARG A 62 3.53 -2.02 18.29
N ALA A 63 3.99 -2.10 17.05
CA ALA A 63 4.82 -1.04 16.45
C ALA A 63 4.01 0.21 16.07
N TYR A 64 2.74 0.02 15.71
CA TYR A 64 1.86 1.11 15.26
C TYR A 64 0.79 1.52 16.27
N ASP A 65 0.79 0.93 17.47
CA ASP A 65 -0.27 1.12 18.49
C ASP A 65 -1.68 0.90 17.88
N ALA A 66 -1.79 -0.14 17.05
CA ALA A 66 -2.99 -0.41 16.26
C ALA A 66 -3.90 -1.44 16.93
N ASP A 67 -5.18 -1.44 16.57
CA ASP A 67 -6.14 -2.45 17.04
C ASP A 67 -6.51 -3.47 15.95
N SER A 68 -7.32 -4.47 16.32
CA SER A 68 -7.74 -5.53 15.40
C SER A 68 -8.55 -5.04 14.19
N SER A 69 -9.23 -3.91 14.29
CA SER A 69 -9.97 -3.29 13.18
C SER A 69 -8.99 -2.70 12.17
N ALA A 70 -7.94 -2.02 12.64
CA ALA A 70 -6.88 -1.48 11.80
C ALA A 70 -6.12 -2.58 11.02
N VAL A 71 -5.96 -3.76 11.64
CA VAL A 71 -5.43 -4.95 10.96
C VAL A 71 -6.38 -5.40 9.86
N ARG A 72 -7.65 -5.62 10.18
CA ARG A 72 -8.67 -6.10 9.22
C ARG A 72 -8.81 -5.17 8.03
N GLU A 73 -8.91 -3.87 8.27
CA GLU A 73 -9.01 -2.86 7.21
C GLU A 73 -7.86 -2.97 6.21
N ARG A 74 -6.62 -3.11 6.68
CA ARG A 74 -5.45 -3.21 5.80
C ARG A 74 -5.36 -4.55 5.08
N GLU A 75 -5.75 -5.65 5.74
CA GLU A 75 -5.84 -6.95 5.08
C GLU A 75 -6.92 -6.96 3.98
N ASP A 76 -8.08 -6.33 4.24
CA ASP A 76 -9.16 -6.19 3.26
C ASP A 76 -8.72 -5.32 2.07
N VAL A 77 -8.03 -4.20 2.32
CA VAL A 77 -7.46 -3.35 1.26
C VAL A 77 -6.41 -4.12 0.45
N LYS A 78 -5.49 -4.83 1.10
CA LYS A 78 -4.48 -5.66 0.43
C LYS A 78 -5.14 -6.69 -0.49
N ALA A 79 -6.12 -7.42 0.04
CA ALA A 79 -6.84 -8.45 -0.70
C ALA A 79 -7.61 -7.86 -1.90
N ALA A 80 -8.28 -6.72 -1.72
CA ALA A 80 -9.00 -6.05 -2.80
C ALA A 80 -8.06 -5.59 -3.93
N VAL A 81 -6.87 -5.06 -3.58
CA VAL A 81 -5.86 -4.69 -4.59
C VAL A 81 -5.32 -5.94 -5.29
N GLU A 82 -5.01 -7.01 -4.56
CA GLU A 82 -4.46 -8.25 -5.12
C GLU A 82 -5.48 -9.03 -5.98
N GLU A 83 -6.77 -8.85 -5.74
CA GLU A 83 -7.84 -9.47 -6.55
C GLU A 83 -8.03 -8.78 -7.90
N GLU A 84 -7.89 -7.45 -7.96
CA GLU A 84 -8.21 -6.67 -9.17
C GLU A 84 -6.96 -6.24 -9.97
N ALA A 85 -5.82 -6.00 -9.31
CA ALA A 85 -4.64 -5.41 -9.95
C ALA A 85 -3.76 -6.43 -10.67
N ASP A 86 -3.30 -6.07 -11.88
CA ASP A 86 -2.13 -6.70 -12.49
C ASP A 86 -0.84 -6.16 -11.84
N LEU A 87 -0.41 -6.79 -10.75
CA LEU A 87 0.78 -6.37 -10.00
C LEU A 87 2.09 -6.51 -10.79
N GLU A 88 2.17 -7.47 -11.72
CA GLU A 88 3.35 -7.62 -12.58
C GLU A 88 3.49 -6.42 -13.50
N ARG A 89 2.37 -5.96 -14.06
CA ARG A 89 2.31 -4.74 -14.86
C ARG A 89 2.65 -3.50 -14.03
N VAL A 90 2.05 -3.33 -12.86
CA VAL A 90 2.35 -2.19 -11.95
C VAL A 90 3.85 -2.11 -11.65
N VAL A 91 4.47 -3.23 -11.28
CA VAL A 91 5.91 -3.27 -10.96
C VAL A 91 6.76 -2.95 -12.20
N SER A 92 6.36 -3.42 -13.38
CA SER A 92 7.05 -3.12 -14.63
C SER A 92 7.00 -1.61 -14.94
N ASP A 93 5.82 -1.01 -14.88
CA ASP A 93 5.63 0.43 -15.11
C ASP A 93 6.45 1.28 -14.12
N LEU A 94 6.50 0.89 -12.85
CA LEU A 94 7.26 1.60 -11.82
C LEU A 94 8.78 1.53 -12.07
N LYS A 95 9.28 0.39 -12.55
CA LYS A 95 10.70 0.23 -12.93
C LYS A 95 11.06 1.10 -14.12
N GLU A 96 10.21 1.16 -15.14
CA GLU A 96 10.42 2.02 -16.31
C GLU A 96 10.45 3.51 -15.93
N ARG A 97 9.72 3.90 -14.89
CA ARG A 97 9.71 5.25 -14.31
C ARG A 97 10.88 5.52 -13.36
N GLY A 98 11.66 4.51 -12.98
CA GLY A 98 12.73 4.62 -11.98
C GLY A 98 12.23 4.85 -10.55
N ALA A 99 10.99 4.43 -10.23
CA ALA A 99 10.36 4.62 -8.92
C ALA A 99 10.62 3.46 -7.93
N LEU A 100 11.14 2.33 -8.42
CA LEU A 100 11.60 1.16 -7.67
C LEU A 100 13.06 0.86 -8.03
#